data_AF-A0A2S9G9P8-F1
#
_entry.id   AF-A0A2S9G9P8-F1
#
_cell.length_a   1.000
_cell.length_b   1.000
_cell.length_c   1.000
_cell.angle_alpha   90.00
_cell.angle_beta   90.00
_cell.angle_gamma   90.00
#
_symmetry.space_group_name_H-M   'P 1'
#
loop_
_entity.id
_entity.type
_entity.pdbx_description
1 polymer ?
#
loop_
_entity_poly.entity_id
_entity_poly.type
_entity_poly.pdbx_seq_one_letter_code
_entity_poly.pdbx_strand_id
1 'polypeptide(L)'
;VSDLAGQRIATAYPNLVRKDLANRGIEATVIRLDGAVEISVQLGLADVIADIVGTGRTLGLHGLVAFGDVLCDSEAVLIERVDA
;
A
#
# COMPACT_ATOMS: atom_id res chain seq x y z
N VAL A 1 9.39 -8.77 -4.55
CA VAL A 1 7.93 -8.57 -4.75
C VAL A 1 7.22 -9.83 -5.28
N SER A 2 7.87 -10.76 -5.98
CA SER A 2 7.23 -12.04 -6.37
C SER A 2 6.80 -12.90 -5.16
N ASP A 3 7.48 -12.71 -4.03
CA ASP A 3 7.19 -13.26 -2.70
C ASP A 3 5.89 -12.73 -2.06
N LEU A 4 5.21 -11.78 -2.72
CA LEU A 4 3.88 -11.31 -2.31
C LEU A 4 2.75 -12.28 -2.70
N ALA A 5 3.03 -13.27 -3.55
CA ALA A 5 2.02 -14.24 -3.97
C ALA A 5 1.44 -14.99 -2.76
N GLY A 6 0.10 -14.97 -2.63
CA GLY A 6 -0.63 -15.59 -1.53
C GLY A 6 -0.64 -14.79 -0.22
N GLN A 7 0.05 -13.65 -0.14
CA GLN A 7 0.10 -12.83 1.08
C GLN A 7 -1.16 -11.98 1.26
N ARG A 8 -1.39 -11.52 2.49
CA ARG A 8 -2.41 -10.52 2.83
C ARG A 8 -1.77 -9.14 2.88
N ILE A 9 -2.27 -8.23 2.06
CA ILE A 9 -1.76 -6.86 1.92
C ILE A 9 -2.81 -5.89 2.47
N ALA A 10 -2.47 -5.20 3.56
CA ALA A 10 -3.31 -4.13 4.10
C ALA A 10 -3.00 -2.77 3.46
N THR A 11 -4.04 -2.00 3.13
CA THR A 11 -3.90 -0.68 2.50
C THR A 11 -5.15 0.17 2.63
N ALA A 12 -4.99 1.50 2.63
CA ALA A 12 -6.08 2.45 2.39
C ALA A 12 -6.42 2.63 0.90
N TYR A 13 -5.56 2.14 -0.01
CA TYR A 13 -5.62 2.36 -1.45
C TYR A 13 -5.80 1.03 -2.24
N PRO A 14 -6.87 0.24 -1.97
CA PRO A 14 -7.00 -1.11 -2.50
C PRO A 14 -7.02 -1.19 -4.03
N ASN A 15 -7.57 -0.17 -4.70
CA ASN A 15 -7.63 -0.15 -6.16
C ASN A 15 -6.25 0.05 -6.80
N LEU A 16 -5.37 0.85 -6.18
CA LEU A 16 -4.00 1.07 -6.64
C LEU A 16 -3.19 -0.22 -6.51
N VAL A 17 -3.27 -0.88 -5.35
CA VAL A 17 -2.56 -2.12 -5.07
C VAL A 17 -3.04 -3.26 -5.97
N ARG A 18 -4.35 -3.46 -6.12
CA ARG A 18 -4.90 -4.49 -7.02
C ARG A 18 -4.46 -4.28 -8.47
N LYS A 19 -4.41 -3.03 -8.94
CA LYS A 19 -3.95 -2.70 -10.29
C LYS A 19 -2.46 -3.06 -10.46
N ASP A 20 -1.61 -2.68 -9.51
CA ASP A 20 -0.17 -3.01 -9.57
C ASP A 20 0.06 -4.53 -9.52
N LEU A 21 -0.61 -5.24 -8.61
CA LEU A 21 -0.56 -6.70 -8.52
C LEU A 21 -0.98 -7.38 -9.83
N ALA A 22 -2.09 -6.96 -10.43
CA ALA A 22 -2.58 -7.49 -11.71
C ALA A 22 -1.59 -7.23 -12.85
N ASN A 23 -1.01 -6.03 -12.93
CA ASN A 23 0.00 -5.70 -13.93
C ASN A 23 1.26 -6.57 -13.79
N ARG A 24 1.59 -7.00 -12.57
CA ARG A 24 2.72 -7.88 -12.27
C ARG A 24 2.37 -9.38 -12.32
N GLY A 25 1.11 -9.73 -12.52
CA GLY A 25 0.64 -11.13 -12.49
C GLY A 25 0.77 -11.80 -11.12
N ILE A 26 0.64 -11.03 -10.03
CA ILE A 26 0.77 -11.51 -8.65
C ILE A 26 -0.61 -11.59 -8.02
N GLU A 27 -0.98 -12.79 -7.56
CA GLU A 27 -2.24 -13.02 -6.83
C GLU A 27 -1.99 -12.88 -5.31
N ALA A 28 -2.67 -11.93 -4.67
CA ALA A 28 -2.58 -11.68 -3.23
C ALA A 28 -3.93 -11.15 -2.69
N THR A 29 -4.16 -11.30 -1.38
CA THR A 29 -5.39 -10.85 -0.73
C THR A 29 -5.26 -9.39 -0.31
N VAL A 30 -6.03 -8.49 -0.91
CA VAL A 30 -6.00 -7.05 -0.57
C VAL A 30 -7.09 -6.71 0.46
N ILE A 31 -6.67 -6.30 1.65
CA ILE A 31 -7.50 -5.90 2.78
C ILE A 31 -7.54 -4.36 2.85
N ARG A 32 -8.75 -3.79 2.77
CA ARG A 32 -8.92 -2.34 2.96
C ARG A 32 -8.93 -2.01 4.44
N LEU A 33 -8.12 -1.03 4.84
CA LEU A 33 -8.16 -0.40 6.17
C LEU A 33 -8.24 1.12 6.02
N ASP A 34 -9.00 1.79 6.87
CA ASP A 34 -9.18 3.25 6.80
C ASP A 34 -8.17 4.03 7.69
N GLY A 35 -7.19 3.35 8.28
CA GLY A 35 -6.11 3.94 9.07
C GLY A 35 -5.32 2.90 9.87
N ALA A 36 -4.24 3.33 10.52
CA ALA A 36 -3.33 2.48 11.29
C ALA A 36 -2.92 1.21 10.54
N VAL A 37 -2.52 1.38 9.27
CA VAL A 37 -2.19 0.25 8.40
C VAL A 37 -0.98 -0.51 8.96
N GLU A 38 -0.02 0.21 9.55
CA GLU A 38 1.21 -0.28 10.13
C GLU A 38 1.03 -1.28 11.29
N ILE A 39 -0.01 -1.11 12.12
CA ILE A 39 -0.26 -2.04 13.25
C ILE A 39 -0.88 -3.36 12.79
N SER A 40 -1.45 -3.41 11.58
CA SER A 40 -2.11 -4.60 11.05
C SER A 40 -1.18 -5.81 10.93
N VAL A 41 0.12 -5.56 10.68
CA VAL A 41 1.15 -6.62 10.63
C VAL A 41 1.42 -7.18 12.03
N GLN A 42 1.56 -6.30 13.03
CA GLN A 42 1.79 -6.70 14.42
C GLN A 42 0.61 -7.48 15.01
N LEU A 43 -0.61 -7.14 14.59
CA LEU A 43 -1.84 -7.86 14.97
C LEU A 43 -2.08 -9.14 14.16
N GLY A 44 -1.22 -9.46 13.19
CA GLY A 44 -1.34 -10.64 12.33
C GLY A 44 -2.51 -10.59 11.34
N LEU A 45 -3.09 -9.41 11.10
CA LEU A 45 -4.16 -9.20 10.12
C LEU A 45 -3.63 -9.21 8.68
N ALA A 46 -2.43 -8.68 8.49
CA ALA A 46 -1.74 -8.63 7.20
C ALA A 46 -0.31 -9.13 7.33
N ASP A 47 0.24 -9.61 6.22
CA ASP A 47 1.63 -10.07 6.12
C ASP A 47 2.54 -8.93 5.64
N VAL A 48 1.98 -8.00 4.86
CA VAL A 48 2.62 -6.78 4.38
C VAL A 48 1.63 -5.62 4.29
N ILE A 49 2.15 -4.40 4.16
CA ILE A 49 1.34 -3.19 3.93
C ILE A 49 1.72 -2.51 2.63
N ALA A 50 0.76 -1.80 2.03
CA ALA A 50 1.01 -0.83 0.98
C ALA A 50 0.40 0.51 1.39
N ASP A 51 1.27 1.46 1.72
CA ASP A 51 0.86 2.76 2.25
C ASP A 51 1.77 3.88 1.72
N ILE A 52 1.36 5.13 1.90
CA ILE A 52 2.16 6.29 1.53
C ILE A 52 3.33 6.46 2.48
N VAL A 53 4.53 6.61 1.92
CA VAL A 53 5.77 6.75 2.69
C VAL A 53 6.39 8.11 2.40
N GLY A 54 6.57 8.91 3.45
CA GLY A 54 7.40 10.11 3.43
C GLY A 54 8.84 9.80 3.81
N THR A 55 9.25 10.14 5.02
CA THR A 55 10.61 9.89 5.53
C THR A 55 10.87 8.43 5.95
N GLY A 56 9.85 7.58 5.98
CA GLY A 56 9.94 6.20 6.49
C GLY A 56 9.96 6.06 8.02
N ARG A 57 9.91 7.15 8.79
CA ARG A 57 9.95 7.10 10.27
C ARG A 57 8.87 6.21 10.88
N THR A 58 7.63 6.29 10.38
CA THR A 58 6.50 5.50 10.89
C THR A 58 6.70 4.00 10.68
N LEU A 59 7.27 3.60 9.54
CA LEU A 59 7.60 2.20 9.26
C LEU A 59 8.63 1.68 10.27
N GLY A 60 9.71 2.44 10.49
CA GLY A 60 10.77 2.07 11.43
C GLY A 60 10.28 1.89 12.87
N LEU A 61 9.32 2.71 13.33
CA LEU A 61 8.70 2.55 14.65
C LEU A 61 7.96 1.22 14.82
N HIS A 62 7.50 0.62 13.73
CA HIS A 62 6.79 -0.66 13.71
C HIS A 62 7.67 -1.83 13.25
N GLY A 63 8.97 -1.61 13.09
CA GLY A 63 9.91 -2.63 12.60
C GLY A 63 9.71 -2.99 11.12
N LEU A 64 9.08 -2.10 10.35
CA LEU A 64 8.83 -2.29 8.92
C LEU A 64 9.89 -1.55 8.09
N VAL A 65 10.14 -2.08 6.90
CA VAL A 65 11.06 -1.49 5.91
C VAL A 65 10.38 -1.42 4.55
N ALA A 66 10.56 -0.31 3.84
CA ALA A 66 10.06 -0.18 2.47
C ALA A 66 10.86 -1.08 1.52
N PHE A 67 10.18 -1.69 0.56
CA PHE A 67 10.80 -2.56 -0.44
C PHE A 67 10.05 -2.45 -1.77
N GLY A 68 10.70 -2.89 -2.85
CA GLY A 68 10.15 -2.82 -4.20
C GLY A 68 10.09 -1.39 -4.75
N ASP A 69 9.57 -1.28 -5.96
CA ASP A 69 9.36 0.01 -6.60
C ASP A 69 8.13 0.69 -6.02
N VAL A 70 8.12 2.03 -6.03
CA VAL A 70 6.94 2.81 -5.67
C VAL A 70 5.79 2.52 -6.64
N LEU A 71 4.57 2.42 -6.11
CA LEU A 71 3.37 2.17 -6.94
C LEU A 71 2.97 3.43 -7.73
N CYS A 72 3.20 4.61 -7.14
CA CYS A 72 3.02 5.91 -7.77
C CYS A 72 3.76 7.00 -6.98
N ASP A 73 4.11 8.07 -7.67
CA ASP A 73 4.44 9.34 -7.02
C ASP A 73 3.15 10.07 -6.64
N SER A 74 3.22 10.89 -5.58
CA SER A 74 2.08 11.65 -5.07
C SER A 74 2.48 13.10 -4.88
N GLU A 75 1.64 14.00 -5.40
CA GLU A 75 1.82 15.44 -5.30
C GLU A 75 0.46 16.13 -5.17
N ALA A 76 0.47 17.36 -4.66
CA ALA A 76 -0.72 18.18 -4.63
C ALA A 76 -1.02 18.71 -6.04
N VAL A 77 -2.24 18.49 -6.51
CA VAL A 77 -2.72 18.97 -7.81
C VAL A 77 -3.99 19.81 -7.65
N LEU A 78 -4.14 20.84 -8.50
CA LEU A 78 -5.39 21.58 -8.62
C LEU A 78 -6.30 20.86 -9.62
N ILE A 79 -7.56 20.64 -9.25
CA ILE A 79 -8.56 20.01 -10.11
C ILE A 79 -9.71 21.00 -10.28
N GLU A 80 -10.10 21.26 -11.53
CA GLU A 80 -11.29 22.02 -11.88
C GLU A 80 -12.31 21.13 -12.61
N ARG A 81 -13.59 21.51 -12.54
CA ARG A 81 -14.61 20.90 -13.39
C ARG A 81 -14.42 21.45 -14.80
N VAL A 82 -14.36 20.57 -15.80
CA VAL A 82 -14.16 20.93 -17.21
C VAL A 82 -15.21 21.94 -17.72
N ASP A 83 -16.40 21.93 -17.11
CA ASP A 83 -17.52 22.81 -17.44
C ASP A 83 -17.84 23.84 -16.32
N ALA A 84 -16.85 24.28 -15.54
CA ALA A 84 -17.04 25.36 -14.55
C ALA A 84 -16.94 26.75 -15.15
#